data_AF-A0AAU8FMD0-F1
#
_entry.id   AF-A0AAU8FMD0-F1
#
_cell.length_a   1.000
_cell.length_b   1.000
_cell.length_c   1.000
_cell.angle_alpha   90.00
_cell.angle_beta   90.00
_cell.angle_gamma   90.00
#
_symmetry.space_group_name_H-M   'P 1'
#
loop_
_entity.id
_entity.type
_entity.pdbx_description
1 polymer ?
#
loop_
_entity_poly.entity_id
_entity_poly.type
_entity_poly.pdbx_seq_one_letter_code
_entity_poly.pdbx_strand_id
1 'polypeptide(L)'
;MPNIRQSLLIAATAKEVYDALTTSEGLSSWWTPGASAAAVLNSSASFPFGDSYLKKMRILELKPLEFVKWHCVQGDSEWVGTTIGFRLLESSNEKLLETHPEVRGQVEQSPAARGVLLTCQHDDWDSYTPMFAECSYTWGAVFEEFETVLRNR
;
A
#
# COMPACT_ATOMS: atom_id res chain seq x y z
N MET A 1 -15.67 -11.35 8.24
CA MET A 1 -15.34 -10.46 7.12
C MET A 1 -13.99 -10.88 6.57
N PRO A 2 -13.90 -11.25 5.29
CA PRO A 2 -12.63 -11.56 4.63
C PRO A 2 -11.68 -10.37 4.59
N ASN A 3 -10.38 -10.63 4.61
CA ASN A 3 -9.35 -9.61 4.59
C ASN A 3 -8.22 -10.05 3.65
N ILE A 4 -7.67 -9.11 2.89
CA ILE A 4 -6.52 -9.34 2.00
C ILE A 4 -5.25 -8.87 2.73
N ARG A 5 -4.18 -9.66 2.66
CA ARG A 5 -2.87 -9.34 3.23
C ARG A 5 -1.81 -9.48 2.14
N GLN A 6 -1.00 -8.44 1.97
CA GLN A 6 0.18 -8.47 1.11
C GLN A 6 1.37 -7.93 1.89
N SER A 7 2.52 -8.57 1.73
CA SER A 7 3.77 -8.13 2.35
C SER A 7 4.92 -8.19 1.36
N LEU A 8 5.66 -7.09 1.24
CA LEU A 8 6.84 -7.00 0.40
C LEU A 8 7.97 -6.25 1.11
N LEU A 9 9.20 -6.67 0.86
CA LEU A 9 10.43 -6.03 1.30
C LEU A 9 10.93 -5.12 0.20
N ILE A 10 10.96 -3.82 0.48
CA ILE A 10 11.34 -2.80 -0.49
C ILE A 10 12.71 -2.26 -0.11
N ALA A 11 13.62 -2.23 -1.09
CA ALA A 11 14.95 -1.61 -0.97
C ALA A 11 14.86 -0.07 -1.02
N ALA A 12 14.20 0.53 -0.03
CA ALA A 12 14.01 1.97 0.14
C ALA A 12 13.99 2.33 1.63
N THR A 13 14.00 3.62 1.94
CA THR A 13 13.80 4.16 3.29
C THR A 13 12.32 4.26 3.65
N ALA A 14 11.97 4.27 4.94
CA ALA A 14 10.59 4.50 5.37
C ALA A 14 10.06 5.84 4.87
N LYS A 15 10.93 6.85 4.73
CA LYS A 15 10.54 8.16 4.20
C LYS A 15 10.09 8.07 2.75
N GLU A 16 10.86 7.43 1.89
CA GLU A 16 10.50 7.28 0.48
C GLU A 16 9.18 6.51 0.31
N VAL A 17 9.02 5.41 1.05
CA VAL A 17 7.77 4.62 1.06
C VAL A 17 6.60 5.45 1.59
N TYR A 18 6.78 6.17 2.69
CA TYR A 18 5.73 6.98 3.30
C TYR A 18 5.30 8.14 2.40
N ASP A 19 6.25 8.84 1.78
CA ASP A 19 5.96 9.91 0.83
C ASP A 19 5.24 9.35 -0.40
N ALA A 20 5.63 8.17 -0.89
CA ALA A 20 4.98 7.49 -2.00
C ALA A 20 3.52 7.08 -1.71
N LEU A 21 3.18 6.88 -0.43
CA LEU A 21 1.83 6.56 0.03
C LEU A 21 1.00 7.80 0.40
N THR A 22 1.61 8.94 0.72
CA THR A 22 0.87 10.08 1.32
C THR A 22 0.84 11.34 0.48
N THR A 23 1.73 11.46 -0.51
CA THR A 23 1.81 12.63 -1.40
C THR A 23 1.08 12.38 -2.71
N SER A 24 0.56 13.45 -3.32
CA SER A 24 -0.09 13.34 -4.64
C SER A 24 0.87 12.86 -5.73
N GLU A 25 2.13 13.34 -5.70
CA GLU A 25 3.19 12.91 -6.61
C GLU A 25 3.53 11.43 -6.41
N GLY A 26 3.71 11.02 -5.14
CA GLY A 26 3.91 9.64 -4.75
C GLY A 26 2.83 8.71 -5.29
N LEU A 27 1.58 8.97 -4.90
CA LEU A 27 0.43 8.16 -5.31
C LEU A 27 0.23 8.12 -6.83
N SER A 28 0.51 9.24 -7.51
CA SER A 28 0.41 9.30 -8.98
C SER A 28 1.47 8.47 -9.69
N SER A 29 2.60 8.18 -9.03
CA SER A 29 3.71 7.46 -9.64
C SER A 29 3.52 5.94 -9.71
N TRP A 30 2.60 5.37 -8.93
CA TRP A 30 2.40 3.91 -8.89
C TRP A 30 0.93 3.45 -8.88
N TRP A 31 -0.01 4.26 -8.34
CA TRP A 31 -1.40 3.81 -8.22
C TRP A 31 -2.23 4.20 -9.43
N THR A 32 -2.28 5.49 -9.74
CA THR A 32 -2.94 5.99 -10.96
C THR A 32 -2.54 7.44 -11.25
N PRO A 33 -2.31 7.81 -12.51
CA PRO A 33 -2.06 9.20 -12.89
C PRO A 33 -3.16 10.16 -12.41
N GLY A 34 -2.77 11.34 -11.93
CA GLY A 34 -3.72 12.34 -11.46
C GLY A 34 -4.30 12.05 -10.07
N ALA A 35 -3.70 11.14 -9.31
CA ALA A 35 -4.02 10.95 -7.90
C ALA A 35 -3.78 12.25 -7.13
N SER A 36 -4.74 12.60 -6.28
CA SER A 36 -4.69 13.80 -5.46
C SER A 36 -4.95 13.44 -4.00
N ALA A 37 -4.03 13.80 -3.12
CA ALA A 37 -4.14 13.60 -1.69
C ALA A 37 -3.43 14.74 -0.93
N ALA A 38 -4.02 15.11 0.19
CA ALA A 38 -3.36 15.88 1.23
C ALA A 38 -3.07 14.93 2.39
N ALA A 39 -1.83 14.88 2.89
CA ALA A 39 -1.47 14.08 4.06
C ALA A 39 -2.03 14.68 5.37
N VAL A 40 -3.35 14.83 5.43
CA VAL A 40 -4.09 15.46 6.52
C VAL A 40 -5.18 14.50 6.98
N LEU A 41 -5.23 14.26 8.29
CA LEU A 41 -6.24 13.40 8.90
C LEU A 41 -7.65 13.87 8.52
N ASN A 42 -8.56 12.92 8.24
CA ASN A 42 -9.94 13.13 7.79
C ASN A 42 -10.10 13.80 6.42
N SER A 43 -9.02 14.17 5.73
CA SER A 43 -9.10 14.62 4.34
C SER A 43 -9.39 13.46 3.38
N SER A 44 -9.73 13.79 2.14
CA SER A 44 -10.02 12.81 1.10
C SER A 44 -8.91 12.76 0.06
N ALA A 45 -8.38 11.56 -0.18
CA ALA A 45 -7.59 11.24 -1.36
C ALA A 45 -8.51 10.79 -2.51
N SER A 46 -8.19 11.17 -3.73
CA SER A 46 -8.95 10.91 -4.95
C SER A 46 -8.06 10.23 -5.98
N PHE A 47 -8.56 9.14 -6.57
CA PHE A 47 -7.84 8.27 -7.48
C PHE A 47 -8.67 8.06 -8.76
N PRO A 48 -8.43 8.84 -9.82
CA PRO A 48 -9.13 8.66 -11.10
C PRO A 48 -8.57 7.44 -11.83
N PHE A 49 -9.43 6.70 -12.53
CA PHE A 49 -9.07 5.53 -13.31
C PHE A 49 -9.77 5.63 -14.67
N GLY A 50 -8.99 5.97 -15.70
CA GLY A 50 -9.55 6.38 -16.99
C GLY A 50 -10.46 7.61 -16.86
N ASP A 51 -11.37 7.79 -17.81
CA ASP A 51 -12.17 9.02 -17.91
C ASP A 51 -13.43 9.04 -17.01
N SER A 52 -13.88 7.88 -16.54
CA SER A 52 -15.22 7.73 -15.96
C SER A 52 -15.26 7.14 -14.55
N TYR A 53 -14.14 6.61 -14.06
CA TYR A 53 -14.11 5.94 -12.76
C TYR A 53 -13.23 6.69 -11.75
N LEU A 54 -13.74 6.83 -10.53
CA LEU A 54 -13.09 7.56 -9.45
C LEU A 54 -13.27 6.81 -8.14
N LYS A 55 -12.14 6.50 -7.49
CA LYS A 55 -12.14 6.05 -6.08
C LYS A 55 -11.83 7.23 -5.17
N LYS A 56 -12.56 7.35 -4.05
CA LYS A 56 -12.23 8.30 -2.98
C LYS A 56 -12.00 7.56 -1.67
N MET A 57 -10.93 7.95 -1.01
CA MET A 57 -10.49 7.40 0.25
C MET A 57 -10.44 8.50 1.30
N ARG A 58 -11.09 8.33 2.45
CA ARG A 58 -10.88 9.18 3.62
C ARG A 58 -9.64 8.71 4.37
N ILE A 59 -8.76 9.63 4.74
CA ILE A 59 -7.58 9.33 5.55
C ILE A 59 -8.01 9.19 7.02
N LEU A 60 -7.90 7.98 7.56
CA LEU A 60 -8.29 7.67 8.94
C LEU A 60 -7.13 7.71 9.92
N GLU A 61 -5.90 7.47 9.46
CA GLU A 61 -4.73 7.47 10.34
C GLU A 61 -3.46 7.81 9.56
N LEU A 62 -2.61 8.62 10.17
CA LEU A 62 -1.28 8.96 9.69
C LEU A 62 -0.32 8.90 10.87
N LYS A 63 0.60 7.94 10.84
CA LYS A 63 1.78 7.89 11.71
C LYS A 63 3.00 8.01 10.81
N PRO A 64 3.67 9.17 10.79
CA PRO A 64 4.82 9.40 9.93
C PRO A 64 5.81 8.24 9.98
N LEU A 65 6.22 7.76 8.81
CA LEU A 65 7.20 6.68 8.62
C LEU A 65 6.79 5.29 9.15
N GLU A 66 5.59 5.13 9.70
CA GLU A 66 5.17 3.91 10.38
C GLU A 66 3.86 3.34 9.84
N PHE A 67 2.85 4.18 9.62
CA PHE A 67 1.50 3.71 9.31
C PHE A 67 0.65 4.74 8.56
N VAL A 68 -0.15 4.24 7.63
CA VAL A 68 -1.18 5.00 6.91
C VAL A 68 -2.45 4.16 6.84
N LYS A 69 -3.61 4.75 7.15
CA LYS A 69 -4.92 4.08 6.98
C LYS A 69 -5.90 4.93 6.20
N TRP A 70 -6.57 4.30 5.26
CA TRP A 70 -7.59 4.84 4.39
C TRP A 70 -8.91 4.10 4.56
N HIS A 71 -10.01 4.77 4.27
CA HIS A 71 -11.35 4.20 4.21
C HIS A 71 -12.03 4.57 2.91
N CYS A 72 -12.52 3.59 2.19
CA CYS A 72 -13.16 3.81 0.91
C CYS A 72 -14.57 4.39 1.09
N VAL A 73 -14.76 5.62 0.61
CA VAL A 73 -16.03 6.35 0.69
C VAL A 73 -16.72 6.50 -0.67
N GLN A 74 -16.02 6.20 -1.76
CA GLN A 74 -16.56 6.19 -3.12
C GLN A 74 -15.72 5.24 -3.98
N GLY A 75 -16.37 4.45 -4.83
CA GLY A 75 -15.71 3.51 -5.73
C GLY A 75 -16.68 2.42 -6.17
N ASP A 76 -16.14 1.21 -6.35
CA ASP A 76 -16.95 0.02 -6.56
C ASP A 76 -17.78 -0.27 -5.30
N SER A 77 -19.00 -0.80 -5.47
CA SER A 77 -19.90 -1.16 -4.37
C SER A 77 -19.26 -2.07 -3.32
N GLU A 78 -18.42 -3.04 -3.69
CA GLU A 78 -17.80 -3.92 -2.68
C GLU A 78 -16.58 -3.28 -2.01
N TRP A 79 -16.03 -2.22 -2.60
CA TRP A 79 -14.97 -1.44 -1.97
C TRP A 79 -15.52 -0.40 -1.00
N VAL A 80 -16.69 0.19 -1.26
CA VAL A 80 -17.25 1.20 -0.34
C VAL A 80 -17.50 0.57 1.03
N GLY A 81 -16.91 1.15 2.07
CA GLY A 81 -16.96 0.61 3.42
C GLY A 81 -15.67 -0.08 3.87
N THR A 82 -14.82 -0.53 2.94
CA THR A 82 -13.56 -1.21 3.26
C THR A 82 -12.50 -0.25 3.78
N THR A 83 -11.47 -0.80 4.45
CA THR A 83 -10.29 -0.02 4.86
C THR A 83 -8.99 -0.56 4.29
N ILE A 84 -8.07 0.34 3.95
CA ILE A 84 -6.73 -0.03 3.45
C ILE A 84 -5.69 0.53 4.42
N GLY A 85 -4.87 -0.34 4.97
CA GLY A 85 -3.79 0.01 5.90
C GLY A 85 -2.43 -0.37 5.34
N PHE A 86 -1.45 0.51 5.51
CA PHE A 86 -0.05 0.29 5.14
C PHE A 86 0.81 0.44 6.39
N ARG A 87 1.48 -0.63 6.78
CA ARG A 87 2.45 -0.62 7.88
C ARG A 87 3.86 -0.72 7.33
N LEU A 88 4.74 0.16 7.80
CA LEU A 88 6.14 0.22 7.39
C LEU A 88 7.01 -0.23 8.56
N LEU A 89 7.93 -1.16 8.29
CA LEU A 89 8.98 -1.54 9.23
C LEU A 89 10.33 -1.44 8.54
N GLU A 90 11.04 -0.33 8.77
CA GLU A 90 12.41 -0.17 8.29
C GLU A 90 13.41 -0.86 9.20
N SER A 91 14.22 -1.76 8.66
CA SER A 91 15.20 -2.52 9.43
C SER A 91 16.31 -3.11 8.55
N SER A 92 17.40 -3.57 9.16
CA SER A 92 18.40 -4.40 8.47
C SER A 92 17.85 -5.79 8.17
N ASN A 93 18.42 -6.44 7.16
CA ASN A 93 18.02 -7.81 6.77
C ASN A 93 18.20 -8.81 7.92
N GLU A 94 19.30 -8.71 8.68
CA GLU A 94 19.57 -9.59 9.82
C GLU A 94 18.45 -9.51 10.86
N LYS A 95 18.06 -8.30 11.26
CA LYS A 95 17.01 -8.08 12.25
C LYS A 95 15.63 -8.46 11.70
N LEU A 96 15.37 -8.23 10.40
CA LEU A 96 14.15 -8.71 9.76
C LEU A 96 14.07 -10.23 9.77
N LEU A 97 15.16 -10.95 9.51
CA LEU A 97 15.16 -12.41 9.55
C LEU A 97 14.99 -12.97 10.98
N GLU A 98 15.39 -12.21 12.01
CA GLU A 98 15.16 -12.56 13.41
C GLU A 98 13.69 -12.43 13.79
N THR A 99 13.03 -11.33 13.41
CA THR A 99 11.64 -11.03 13.82
C THR A 99 10.57 -11.50 12.82
N HIS A 100 10.95 -11.71 11.56
CA HIS A 100 10.10 -12.05 10.41
C HIS A 100 10.79 -13.09 9.50
N PRO A 101 11.09 -14.30 10.00
CA PRO A 101 11.81 -15.33 9.23
C PRO A 101 11.11 -15.73 7.92
N GLU A 102 9.80 -15.54 7.81
CA GLU A 102 8.99 -15.79 6.62
C GLU A 102 9.40 -14.94 5.41
N VAL A 103 10.07 -13.80 5.61
CA VAL A 103 10.52 -12.91 4.52
C VAL A 103 11.87 -13.33 3.91
N ARG A 104 12.45 -14.45 4.36
CA ARG A 104 13.77 -14.94 3.90
C ARG A 104 13.90 -14.97 2.38
N GLY A 105 12.89 -15.49 1.68
CA GLY A 105 12.92 -15.56 0.23
C GLY A 105 13.06 -14.20 -0.45
N GLN A 106 12.47 -13.14 0.14
CA GLN A 106 12.58 -11.79 -0.39
C GLN A 106 13.93 -11.15 -0.03
N VAL A 107 14.44 -11.40 1.17
CA VAL A 107 15.77 -10.94 1.61
C VAL A 107 16.87 -11.50 0.71
N GLU A 108 16.81 -12.79 0.36
CA GLU A 108 17.79 -13.46 -0.51
C GLU A 108 17.77 -12.94 -1.95
N GLN A 109 16.63 -12.39 -2.40
CA GLN A 109 16.46 -11.79 -3.73
C GLN A 109 16.77 -10.28 -3.75
N SER A 110 16.91 -9.65 -2.59
CA SER A 110 17.18 -8.22 -2.48
C SER A 110 18.69 -7.96 -2.43
N PRO A 111 19.22 -7.07 -3.29
CA PRO A 111 20.63 -6.68 -3.22
C PRO A 111 20.93 -5.72 -2.05
N ALA A 112 19.93 -5.20 -1.36
CA ALA A 112 20.08 -4.21 -0.30
C ALA A 112 20.30 -4.86 1.08
N ALA A 113 21.18 -4.28 1.90
CA ALA A 113 21.46 -4.76 3.27
C ALA A 113 20.36 -4.39 4.31
N ARG A 114 19.46 -3.47 3.93
CA ARG A 114 18.34 -2.99 4.72
C ARG A 114 17.20 -2.59 3.79
N GLY A 115 16.00 -2.49 4.34
CA GLY A 115 14.83 -2.02 3.60
C GLY A 115 13.62 -1.82 4.50
N VAL A 116 12.48 -1.60 3.86
CA VAL A 116 11.18 -1.49 4.52
C VAL A 116 10.37 -2.75 4.23
N LEU A 117 10.02 -3.50 5.27
CA LEU A 117 8.95 -4.48 5.19
C LEU A 117 7.62 -3.72 5.20
N LEU A 118 6.99 -3.62 4.04
CA LEU A 118 5.67 -3.02 3.86
C LEU A 118 4.60 -4.11 3.99
N THR A 119 3.65 -3.93 4.90
CA THR A 119 2.47 -4.78 5.01
C THR A 119 1.23 -3.98 4.64
N CYS A 120 0.57 -4.39 3.55
CA CYS A 120 -0.73 -3.90 3.13
C CYS A 120 -1.85 -4.77 3.68
N GLN A 121 -2.90 -4.12 4.14
CA GLN A 121 -4.10 -4.73 4.72
C GLN A 121 -5.30 -4.12 4.02
N HIS A 122 -6.08 -4.90 3.27
CA HIS A 122 -7.36 -4.46 2.75
C HIS A 122 -8.46 -5.23 3.48
N ASP A 123 -9.10 -4.55 4.41
CA ASP A 123 -9.98 -5.10 5.44
C ASP A 123 -11.45 -4.76 5.18
N ASP A 124 -12.31 -5.45 5.93
CA ASP A 124 -13.73 -5.17 6.03
C ASP A 124 -14.52 -5.50 4.75
N TRP A 125 -14.09 -6.55 4.03
CA TRP A 125 -14.89 -7.12 2.95
C TRP A 125 -16.09 -7.89 3.51
N ASP A 126 -17.22 -7.84 2.80
CA ASP A 126 -18.43 -8.55 3.21
C ASP A 126 -18.28 -10.07 3.06
N SER A 127 -17.80 -10.54 1.90
CA SER A 127 -17.69 -11.96 1.57
C SER A 127 -16.59 -12.27 0.54
N TYR A 128 -16.30 -13.56 0.33
CA TYR A 128 -15.30 -14.03 -0.65
C TYR A 128 -15.89 -14.04 -2.06
N THR A 129 -16.01 -12.87 -2.67
CA THR A 129 -16.54 -12.70 -4.03
C THR A 129 -15.44 -12.90 -5.10
N PRO A 130 -15.80 -13.06 -6.38
CA PRO A 130 -14.83 -12.99 -7.47
C PRO A 130 -14.04 -11.68 -7.48
N MET A 131 -14.64 -10.56 -7.05
CA MET A 131 -13.94 -9.29 -6.93
C MET A 131 -12.93 -9.31 -5.79
N PHE A 132 -13.25 -9.90 -4.64
CA PHE A 132 -12.27 -10.10 -3.57
C PHE A 132 -11.03 -10.84 -4.09
N ALA A 133 -11.24 -11.91 -4.85
CA ALA A 133 -10.15 -12.71 -5.43
C ALA A 133 -9.34 -11.91 -6.47
N GLU A 134 -10.03 -11.19 -7.37
CA GLU A 134 -9.39 -10.30 -8.35
C GLU A 134 -8.56 -9.21 -7.65
N CYS A 135 -9.11 -8.55 -6.65
CA CYS A 135 -8.42 -7.51 -5.89
C CYS A 135 -7.20 -8.07 -5.16
N SER A 136 -7.27 -9.30 -4.64
CA SER A 136 -6.12 -9.96 -4.02
C SER A 136 -4.98 -10.17 -5.01
N TYR A 137 -5.29 -10.58 -6.24
CA TYR A 137 -4.31 -10.72 -7.32
C TYR A 137 -3.74 -9.35 -7.74
N THR A 138 -4.61 -8.37 -7.99
CA THR A 138 -4.24 -7.03 -8.44
C THR A 138 -3.38 -6.30 -7.42
N TRP A 139 -3.62 -6.46 -6.12
CA TRP A 139 -2.72 -5.92 -5.09
C TRP A 139 -1.30 -6.47 -5.20
N GLY A 140 -1.14 -7.77 -5.52
CA GLY A 140 0.19 -8.35 -5.72
C GLY A 140 0.93 -7.69 -6.88
N ALA A 141 0.28 -7.56 -8.04
CA ALA A 141 0.87 -6.94 -9.23
C ALA A 141 1.20 -5.46 -9.02
N VAL A 142 0.29 -4.69 -8.41
CA VAL A 142 0.52 -3.26 -8.17
C VAL A 142 1.68 -3.01 -7.19
N PHE A 143 1.93 -3.92 -6.24
CA PHE A 143 3.08 -3.79 -5.35
C PHE A 143 4.42 -4.06 -6.03
N GLU A 144 4.46 -4.87 -7.09
CA GLU A 144 5.66 -5.00 -7.93
C GLU A 144 5.98 -3.68 -8.66
N GLU A 145 4.96 -2.99 -9.16
CA GLU A 145 5.11 -1.66 -9.76
C GLU A 145 5.53 -0.61 -8.71
N PHE A 146 4.94 -0.64 -7.52
CA PHE A 146 5.30 0.23 -6.41
C PHE A 146 6.78 0.09 -6.03
N GLU A 147 7.26 -1.14 -5.90
CA GLU A 147 8.66 -1.43 -5.64
C GLU A 147 9.56 -0.92 -6.78
N THR A 148 9.17 -1.16 -8.03
CA THR A 148 9.92 -0.73 -9.21
C THR A 148 10.07 0.79 -9.25
N VAL A 149 9.00 1.53 -8.94
CA VAL A 149 9.02 2.99 -8.87
C VAL A 149 9.97 3.49 -7.79
N LEU A 150 10.00 2.83 -6.63
CA LEU A 150 10.89 3.23 -5.52
C LEU A 150 12.36 2.90 -5.77
N ARG A 151 12.66 1.78 -6.46
CA ARG A 151 14.04 1.38 -6.81
C ARG A 151 14.68 2.25 -7.91
N ASN A 152 13.87 2.88 -8.76
CA ASN A 152 14.34 3.66 -9.91
C ASN A 152 14.42 5.19 -9.65
N ARG A 153 14.20 5.62 -8.42
CA ARG A 153 14.40 7.02 -7.98
C ARG A 153 15.85 7.25 -7.55
#